data_AF-A0A7W0AAZ9-F1
#
_entry.id   AF-A0A7W0AAZ9-F1
#
_cell.length_a   1.000
_cell.length_b   1.000
_cell.length_c   1.000
_cell.angle_alpha   90.00
_cell.angle_beta   90.00
_cell.angle_gamma   90.00
#
_symmetry.space_group_name_H-M   'P 1'
#
loop_
_entity.id
_entity.type
_entity.pdbx_description
1 polymer ?
#
loop_
_entity_poly.entity_id
_entity_poly.type
_entity_poly.pdbx_seq_one_letter_code
_entity_poly.pdbx_strand_id
1 'polypeptide(L)'
;MPLAIEEPSTLTIVKGVCDDTNFDPYTAIGIEAFEEGCFSPDGEFEFTVSDGLGFAETAMTSLGSVEFVVPGGAITITETIPEGFGEPAVFCWSDLLPTPSENPFLGNGPIWDVSEGEQVECLWLNVTQPPGHDFFLNKYECLEGFDIESDWPTFSNTCMTPMDDVGFNVTDDQGPIFQETVAGSAEWPGLDFGDGDDLVITETIPD
;
A
#
# COMPACT_ATOMS: atom_id res chain seq x y z
N MET A 1 19.60 47.16 -15.18
CA MET A 1 19.63 45.68 -15.28
C MET A 1 18.19 45.26 -15.49
N PRO A 2 17.83 44.58 -16.59
CA PRO A 2 16.51 44.01 -16.69
C PRO A 2 16.39 42.89 -15.65
N LEU A 3 15.27 42.88 -14.92
CA LEU A 3 14.87 41.73 -14.10
C LEU A 3 14.72 40.55 -15.06
N ALA A 4 15.49 39.49 -14.87
CA ALA A 4 15.15 38.20 -15.46
C ALA A 4 13.79 37.82 -14.87
N ILE A 5 12.82 37.55 -15.73
CA ILE A 5 11.58 36.90 -15.31
C ILE A 5 11.99 35.44 -15.19
N GLU A 6 12.12 34.95 -13.96
CA GLU A 6 12.25 33.50 -13.74
C GLU A 6 10.95 32.86 -14.20
N GLU A 7 11.05 31.91 -15.13
CA GLU A 7 9.92 31.11 -15.54
C GLU A 7 9.49 30.24 -14.34
N PRO A 8 8.20 30.18 -13.99
CA PRO A 8 7.76 29.37 -12.86
C PRO A 8 7.98 27.88 -13.18
N SER A 9 8.50 27.14 -12.21
CA SER A 9 8.52 25.68 -12.29
C SER A 9 7.12 25.13 -12.07
N THR A 10 6.77 24.06 -12.78
CA THR A 10 5.45 23.43 -12.70
C THR A 10 5.57 21.96 -12.34
N LEU A 11 4.59 21.47 -11.59
CA LEU A 11 4.39 20.06 -11.31
C LEU A 11 2.99 19.67 -11.78
N THR A 12 2.93 18.71 -12.70
CA THR A 12 1.68 18.07 -13.12
C THR A 12 1.61 16.67 -12.53
N ILE A 13 0.50 16.34 -11.87
CA ILE A 13 0.23 14.99 -11.40
C ILE A 13 -0.91 14.44 -12.24
N VAL A 14 -0.66 13.33 -12.94
CA VAL A 14 -1.65 12.55 -13.68
C VAL A 14 -2.03 11.34 -12.84
N LYS A 15 -3.32 11.21 -12.56
CA LYS A 15 -3.87 10.14 -11.72
C LYS A 15 -4.22 8.92 -12.57
N GLY A 16 -3.84 7.75 -12.07
CA GLY A 16 -4.39 6.46 -12.50
C GLY A 16 -4.88 5.61 -11.34
N VAL A 17 -5.68 4.59 -11.67
CA VAL A 17 -6.18 3.55 -10.78
C VAL A 17 -5.89 2.20 -11.42
N CYS A 18 -5.29 1.30 -10.65
CA CYS A 18 -5.00 -0.07 -11.06
C CYS A 18 -5.94 -0.99 -10.27
N ASP A 19 -7.09 -1.33 -10.86
CA ASP A 19 -8.10 -2.22 -10.27
C ASP A 19 -8.32 -3.52 -11.06
N ASP A 20 -7.49 -3.77 -12.09
CA ASP A 20 -7.59 -5.01 -12.87
C ASP A 20 -7.10 -6.20 -12.04
N THR A 21 -8.02 -7.13 -11.78
CA THR A 21 -7.76 -8.40 -11.11
C THR A 21 -6.69 -9.28 -11.78
N ASN A 22 -6.31 -9.01 -13.02
CA ASN A 22 -5.26 -9.72 -13.76
C ASN A 22 -3.92 -8.97 -13.80
N PHE A 23 -3.88 -7.76 -13.25
CA PHE A 23 -2.66 -6.97 -13.11
C PHE A 23 -2.22 -7.01 -11.65
N ASP A 24 -0.98 -7.46 -11.43
CA ASP A 24 -0.35 -7.39 -10.12
C ASP A 24 0.61 -6.19 -10.07
N PRO A 25 0.17 -5.06 -9.49
CA PRO A 25 0.99 -3.85 -9.44
C PRO A 25 2.22 -3.98 -8.54
N TYR A 26 2.28 -4.98 -7.66
CA TYR A 26 3.39 -5.16 -6.72
C TYR A 26 4.56 -5.92 -7.35
N THR A 27 4.30 -6.69 -8.40
CA THR A 27 5.34 -7.40 -9.17
C THR A 27 5.61 -6.79 -10.54
N ALA A 28 4.81 -5.82 -10.97
CA ALA A 28 4.99 -5.10 -12.22
C ALA A 28 6.24 -4.20 -12.21
N ILE A 29 6.94 -4.17 -13.35
CA ILE A 29 8.09 -3.30 -13.60
C ILE A 29 7.89 -2.52 -14.89
N GLY A 30 8.44 -1.32 -14.97
CA GLY A 30 8.33 -0.45 -16.13
C GLY A 30 6.97 0.25 -16.24
N ILE A 31 7.02 1.51 -16.67
CA ILE A 31 5.81 2.34 -16.84
C ILE A 31 4.79 1.73 -17.83
N GLU A 32 5.26 1.03 -18.86
CA GLU A 32 4.40 0.42 -19.90
C GLU A 32 3.41 -0.60 -19.31
N ALA A 33 3.83 -1.41 -18.33
CA ALA A 33 2.96 -2.39 -17.69
C ALA A 33 1.82 -1.71 -16.92
N PHE A 34 2.11 -0.59 -16.26
CA PHE A 34 1.13 0.21 -15.55
C PHE A 34 0.21 0.98 -16.51
N GLU A 35 0.72 1.47 -17.64
CA GLU A 35 -0.12 2.11 -18.67
C GLU A 35 -1.14 1.14 -19.30
N GLU A 36 -0.81 -0.15 -19.37
CA GLU A 36 -1.73 -1.18 -19.86
C GLU A 36 -2.71 -1.66 -18.76
N GLY A 37 -2.23 -1.81 -17.52
CA GLY A 37 -3.00 -2.37 -16.41
C GLY A 37 -3.81 -1.35 -15.60
N CYS A 38 -3.56 -0.05 -15.77
CA CYS A 38 -4.21 1.01 -15.01
C CYS A 38 -4.95 1.98 -15.95
N PHE A 39 -6.03 2.57 -15.47
CA PHE A 39 -6.84 3.53 -16.22
C PHE A 39 -6.88 4.89 -15.51
N SER A 40 -7.16 5.95 -16.27
CA SER A 40 -7.36 7.27 -15.69
C SER A 40 -8.78 7.40 -15.13
N PRO A 41 -8.94 7.64 -13.81
CA PRO A 41 -10.25 7.73 -13.19
C PRO A 41 -10.90 9.10 -13.42
N ASP A 42 -12.22 9.09 -13.63
CA ASP A 42 -13.06 10.28 -13.45
C ASP A 42 -13.34 10.47 -11.95
N GLY A 43 -12.35 10.98 -11.20
CA GLY A 43 -12.45 11.18 -9.76
C GLY A 43 -11.66 12.39 -9.25
N GLU A 44 -12.01 12.83 -8.05
CA GLU A 44 -11.31 13.88 -7.31
C GLU A 44 -10.41 13.24 -6.25
N PHE A 45 -9.10 13.38 -6.40
CA PHE A 45 -8.07 12.89 -5.49
C PHE A 45 -7.29 14.10 -4.96
N GLU A 46 -7.06 14.13 -3.65
CA GLU A 46 -6.40 15.26 -3.00
C GLU A 46 -4.88 15.05 -2.96
N PHE A 47 -4.15 16.04 -3.49
CA PHE A 47 -2.70 16.08 -3.43
C PHE A 47 -2.22 17.29 -2.64
N THR A 48 -1.18 17.10 -1.83
CA THR A 48 -0.46 18.15 -1.15
C THR A 48 1.00 18.15 -1.61
N VAL A 49 1.49 19.33 -1.98
CA VAL A 49 2.89 19.58 -2.35
C VAL A 49 3.50 20.52 -1.32
N SER A 50 4.69 20.21 -0.80
CA SER A 50 5.38 21.05 0.19
C SER A 50 6.89 21.08 0.00
N ASP A 51 7.56 22.15 0.42
CA ASP A 51 9.03 22.26 0.39
C ASP A 51 9.69 22.08 1.77
N GLY A 52 8.88 21.92 2.84
CA GLY A 52 9.36 21.89 4.23
C GLY A 52 9.96 23.20 4.75
N LEU A 53 9.95 24.28 3.95
CA LEU A 53 10.50 25.61 4.25
C LEU A 53 9.42 26.70 4.32
N GLY A 54 8.17 26.36 4.02
CA GLY A 54 7.00 27.21 4.22
C GLY A 54 6.04 27.26 3.04
N PHE A 55 6.42 26.70 1.88
CA PHE A 55 5.50 26.43 0.79
C PHE A 55 4.74 25.14 1.08
N ALA A 56 3.42 25.20 1.01
CA ALA A 56 2.53 24.06 1.02
C ALA A 56 1.25 24.42 0.27
N GLU A 57 0.90 23.65 -0.76
CA GLU A 57 -0.34 23.79 -1.51
C GLU A 57 -1.07 22.47 -1.59
N THR A 58 -2.40 22.52 -1.50
CA THR A 58 -3.27 21.35 -1.60
C THR A 58 -4.31 21.61 -2.67
N ALA A 59 -4.51 20.64 -3.57
CA ALA A 59 -5.49 20.73 -4.63
C ALA A 59 -6.06 19.34 -4.99
N MET A 60 -7.29 19.35 -5.53
CA MET A 60 -7.96 18.16 -6.03
C MET A 60 -7.66 17.96 -7.52
N THR A 61 -7.60 16.71 -7.96
CA THR A 61 -7.62 16.41 -9.40
C THR A 61 -8.93 16.82 -10.04
N SER A 62 -8.84 17.26 -11.30
CA SER A 62 -9.95 17.52 -12.19
C SER A 62 -9.69 16.81 -13.51
N LEU A 63 -10.58 15.92 -13.94
CA LEU A 63 -10.41 15.09 -15.14
C LEU A 63 -9.11 14.25 -15.10
N GLY A 64 -8.79 13.70 -13.93
CA GLY A 64 -7.65 12.80 -13.77
C GLY A 64 -6.29 13.50 -13.63
N SER A 65 -6.21 14.83 -13.52
CA SER A 65 -4.93 15.51 -13.24
C SER A 65 -5.05 16.76 -12.36
N VAL A 66 -3.92 17.20 -11.80
CA VAL A 66 -3.77 18.45 -11.05
C VAL A 66 -2.42 19.09 -11.38
N GLU A 67 -2.37 20.42 -11.42
CA GLU A 67 -1.15 21.19 -11.71
C GLU A 67 -0.86 22.16 -10.55
N PHE A 68 0.43 22.27 -10.19
CA PHE A 68 0.94 23.18 -9.17
C PHE A 68 2.04 24.06 -9.76
N VAL A 69 2.11 25.30 -9.29
CA VAL A 69 3.30 26.15 -9.46
C VAL A 69 4.17 25.97 -8.22
N VAL A 70 5.37 25.45 -8.41
CA VAL A 70 6.24 25.05 -7.30
C VAL A 70 7.51 25.92 -7.26
N PRO A 71 8.06 26.19 -6.06
CA PRO A 71 9.37 26.82 -5.96
C PRO A 71 10.45 25.87 -6.47
N GLY A 72 11.58 26.45 -6.89
CA GLY A 72 12.80 25.66 -7.09
C GLY A 72 13.32 25.09 -5.78
N GLY A 73 13.90 23.89 -5.82
CA GLY A 73 14.42 23.14 -4.69
C GLY A 73 13.66 21.85 -4.42
N ALA A 74 13.95 21.25 -3.27
CA ALA A 74 13.36 19.98 -2.85
C ALA A 74 11.87 20.13 -2.50
N ILE A 75 11.02 19.37 -3.17
CA ILE A 75 9.59 19.24 -2.87
C ILE A 75 9.24 17.80 -2.47
N THR A 76 8.20 17.68 -1.65
CA THR A 76 7.52 16.43 -1.32
C THR A 76 6.11 16.47 -1.90
N ILE A 77 5.66 15.35 -2.45
CA ILE A 77 4.30 15.19 -2.98
C ILE A 77 3.60 14.12 -2.14
N THR A 78 2.36 14.35 -1.76
CA THR A 78 1.60 13.44 -0.88
C THR A 78 0.15 13.37 -1.37
N GLU A 79 -0.40 12.17 -1.42
CA GLU A 79 -1.83 11.94 -1.66
C GLU A 79 -2.52 11.55 -0.34
N THR A 80 -3.74 12.02 -0.16
CA THR A 80 -4.65 11.38 0.81
C THR A 80 -5.17 10.08 0.18
N ILE A 81 -4.50 8.96 0.47
CA ILE A 81 -4.80 7.64 -0.12
C ILE A 81 -6.28 7.28 0.14
N PRO A 82 -7.11 7.06 -0.90
CA PRO A 82 -8.50 6.67 -0.72
C PRO A 82 -8.66 5.26 -0.15
N GLU A 83 -9.77 5.02 0.54
CA GLU A 83 -10.11 3.70 1.08
C GLU A 83 -10.13 2.62 -0.01
N GLY A 84 -9.56 1.45 0.29
CA GLY A 84 -9.48 0.31 -0.64
C GLY A 84 -8.20 0.26 -1.50
N PHE A 85 -7.33 1.27 -1.40
CA PHE A 85 -6.04 1.32 -2.10
C PHE A 85 -4.87 1.15 -1.14
N GLY A 86 -3.79 0.55 -1.65
CA GLY A 86 -2.50 0.40 -0.96
C GLY A 86 -1.58 1.61 -1.17
N GLU A 87 -0.29 1.40 -0.94
CA GLU A 87 0.75 2.39 -1.25
C GLU A 87 0.77 2.69 -2.76
N PRO A 88 0.63 3.95 -3.21
CA PRO A 88 0.58 4.24 -4.63
C PRO A 88 1.92 3.97 -5.32
N ALA A 89 1.86 3.62 -6.60
CA ALA A 89 3.02 3.54 -7.48
C ALA A 89 3.20 4.86 -8.22
N VAL A 90 4.39 5.46 -8.13
CA VAL A 90 4.68 6.80 -8.66
C VAL A 90 5.84 6.76 -9.64
N PHE A 91 5.63 7.29 -10.84
CA PHE A 91 6.67 7.57 -11.82
C PHE A 91 6.72 9.07 -12.07
N CYS A 92 7.89 9.69 -11.98
CA CYS A 92 8.06 11.10 -12.31
C CYS A 92 9.15 11.29 -13.37
N TRP A 93 8.97 12.29 -14.22
CA TRP A 93 9.92 12.74 -15.22
C TRP A 93 9.81 14.26 -15.37
N SER A 94 10.75 14.86 -16.10
CA SER A 94 10.71 16.29 -16.41
C SER A 94 11.27 16.60 -17.79
N ASP A 95 11.17 17.85 -18.21
CA ASP A 95 11.82 18.33 -19.43
C ASP A 95 13.36 18.26 -19.35
N LEU A 96 13.93 18.27 -18.15
CA LEU A 96 15.36 18.09 -17.89
C LEU A 96 15.76 16.60 -17.74
N LEU A 97 14.85 15.77 -17.22
CA LEU A 97 15.01 14.32 -17.05
C LEU A 97 13.83 13.58 -17.69
N PRO A 98 13.82 13.41 -19.03
CA PRO A 98 12.64 12.96 -19.76
C PRO A 98 12.38 11.45 -19.67
N THR A 99 13.28 10.70 -19.03
CA THR A 99 13.12 9.25 -18.85
C THR A 99 12.78 8.99 -17.38
N PRO A 100 11.59 8.43 -17.08
CA PRO A 100 11.24 8.04 -15.72
C PRO A 100 12.13 6.87 -15.24
N SER A 101 12.08 6.59 -13.95
CA SER A 101 12.71 5.39 -13.38
C SER A 101 12.13 4.10 -13.97
N GLU A 102 12.95 3.05 -14.03
CA GLU A 102 12.51 1.72 -14.47
C GLU A 102 11.46 1.11 -13.51
N ASN A 103 11.64 1.35 -12.20
CA ASN A 103 10.71 0.93 -11.17
C ASN A 103 9.95 2.14 -10.60
N PRO A 104 8.69 1.97 -10.19
CA PRO A 104 7.96 3.02 -9.50
C PRO A 104 8.56 3.28 -8.12
N PHE A 105 8.34 4.47 -7.59
CA PHE A 105 8.41 4.72 -6.16
C PHE A 105 7.11 4.23 -5.51
N LEU A 106 7.21 3.48 -4.42
CA LEU A 106 6.05 3.04 -3.65
C LEU A 106 5.78 4.02 -2.51
N GLY A 107 4.51 4.36 -2.32
CA GLY A 107 4.05 5.29 -1.30
C GLY A 107 3.97 6.73 -1.79
N ASN A 108 3.87 7.66 -0.84
CA ASN A 108 3.92 9.08 -1.17
C ASN A 108 5.29 9.40 -1.79
N GLY A 109 5.26 9.86 -3.05
CA GLY A 109 6.38 9.90 -3.99
C GLY A 109 7.70 10.49 -3.47
N PRO A 110 8.78 10.37 -4.27
CA PRO A 110 10.11 10.75 -3.84
C PRO A 110 10.20 12.25 -3.54
N ILE A 111 11.20 12.61 -2.74
CA ILE A 111 11.67 14.01 -2.70
C ILE A 111 12.23 14.33 -4.09
N TRP A 112 11.65 15.33 -4.76
CA TRP A 112 12.10 15.78 -6.06
C TRP A 112 12.80 17.14 -5.95
N ASP A 113 13.98 17.27 -6.53
CA ASP A 113 14.71 18.55 -6.56
C ASP A 113 14.39 19.28 -7.87
N VAL A 114 13.54 20.31 -7.78
CA VAL A 114 13.01 21.05 -8.93
C VAL A 114 13.95 22.21 -9.26
N SER A 115 14.45 22.26 -10.49
CA SER A 115 15.20 23.41 -11.00
C SER A 115 14.25 24.56 -11.35
N GLU A 116 14.75 25.80 -11.31
CA GLU A 116 13.98 26.97 -11.77
C GLU A 116 13.54 26.80 -13.24
N GLY A 117 12.24 26.96 -13.49
CA GLY A 117 11.62 26.79 -14.80
C GLY A 117 11.44 25.35 -15.28
N GLU A 118 11.76 24.35 -14.44
CA GLU A 118 11.58 22.93 -14.75
C GLU A 118 10.09 22.57 -14.79
N GLN A 119 9.71 21.71 -15.75
CA GLN A 119 8.37 21.15 -15.88
C GLN A 119 8.42 19.69 -15.49
N VAL A 120 7.89 19.36 -14.33
CA VAL A 120 7.82 18.00 -13.78
C VAL A 120 6.44 17.41 -14.04
N GLU A 121 6.40 16.16 -14.46
CA GLU A 121 5.17 15.39 -14.60
C GLU A 121 5.32 14.06 -13.84
N CYS A 122 4.30 13.73 -13.06
CA CYS A 122 4.24 12.49 -12.31
C CYS A 122 2.98 11.70 -12.66
N LEU A 123 3.14 10.44 -13.05
CA LEU A 123 2.09 9.45 -13.09
C LEU A 123 1.93 8.83 -11.69
N TRP A 124 0.75 9.04 -11.09
CA TRP A 124 0.45 8.63 -9.72
C TRP A 124 -0.70 7.62 -9.68
N LEU A 125 -0.37 6.38 -9.33
CA LEU A 125 -1.24 5.23 -9.55
C LEU A 125 -1.70 4.65 -8.22
N ASN A 126 -3.01 4.64 -7.98
CA ASN A 126 -3.56 3.96 -6.82
C ASN A 126 -3.74 2.50 -7.18
N VAL A 127 -3.01 1.66 -6.47
CA VAL A 127 -3.01 0.22 -6.65
C VAL A 127 -3.98 -0.36 -5.65
N THR A 128 -4.95 -1.16 -6.11
CA THR A 128 -5.82 -1.86 -5.17
C THR A 128 -4.93 -2.64 -4.20
N GLN A 129 -5.26 -2.62 -2.92
CA GLN A 129 -4.63 -3.58 -2.02
C GLN A 129 -4.83 -4.97 -2.62
N PRO A 130 -3.82 -5.87 -2.58
CA PRO A 130 -4.11 -7.26 -2.83
C PRO A 130 -5.30 -7.61 -1.93
N PRO A 131 -6.27 -8.42 -2.38
CA PRO A 131 -7.28 -8.92 -1.46
C PRO A 131 -6.51 -9.58 -0.32
N GLY A 132 -6.52 -8.94 0.85
CA GLY A 132 -5.79 -9.44 1.99
C GLY A 132 -6.26 -10.88 2.26
N HIS A 133 -5.38 -11.67 2.82
CA HIS A 133 -5.65 -13.07 2.99
C HIS A 133 -6.51 -13.30 4.24
N ASP A 134 -7.50 -14.17 4.12
CA ASP A 134 -8.27 -14.60 5.27
C ASP A 134 -7.52 -15.75 5.96
N PHE A 135 -7.13 -15.52 7.22
CA PHE A 135 -6.53 -16.55 8.06
C PHE A 135 -7.55 -17.08 9.07
N PHE A 136 -7.68 -18.42 9.12
CA PHE A 136 -8.56 -19.13 10.02
C PHE A 136 -7.75 -20.04 10.94
N LEU A 137 -7.86 -19.83 12.23
CA LEU A 137 -7.27 -20.70 13.25
C LEU A 137 -8.38 -21.48 13.94
N ASN A 138 -8.21 -22.79 14.08
CA ASN A 138 -9.11 -23.62 14.87
C ASN A 138 -8.39 -24.22 16.06
N LYS A 139 -8.98 -24.10 17.24
CA LYS A 139 -8.47 -24.61 18.51
C LYS A 139 -9.40 -25.67 19.07
N TYR A 140 -8.83 -26.86 19.28
CA TYR A 140 -9.54 -28.00 19.84
C TYR A 140 -8.80 -28.55 21.06
N GLU A 141 -9.58 -29.08 21.99
CA GLU A 141 -9.09 -29.88 23.10
C GLU A 141 -8.89 -31.33 22.64
N CYS A 142 -7.71 -31.88 22.95
CA CYS A 142 -7.42 -33.30 22.79
C CYS A 142 -7.64 -34.03 24.11
N LEU A 143 -8.08 -35.29 24.04
CA LEU A 143 -8.26 -36.13 25.23
C LEU A 143 -6.94 -36.34 25.98
N GLU A 144 -7.03 -36.50 27.30
CA GLU A 144 -5.87 -36.83 28.13
C GLU A 144 -5.20 -38.13 27.64
N GLY A 145 -3.87 -38.09 27.50
CA GLY A 145 -3.09 -39.22 27.00
C GLY A 145 -3.10 -39.38 25.48
N PHE A 146 -3.65 -38.41 24.73
CA PHE A 146 -3.51 -38.37 23.27
C PHE A 146 -2.02 -38.32 22.86
N ASP A 147 -1.67 -39.09 21.84
CA ASP A 147 -0.32 -39.16 21.30
C ASP A 147 -0.05 -37.99 20.36
N ILE A 148 0.76 -37.03 20.82
CA ILE A 148 1.08 -35.79 20.09
C ILE A 148 1.89 -36.04 18.81
N GLU A 149 2.49 -37.22 18.65
CA GLU A 149 3.25 -37.59 17.46
C GLU A 149 2.36 -38.24 16.38
N SER A 150 1.04 -38.28 16.60
CA SER A 150 0.07 -38.83 15.65
C SER A 150 -0.01 -38.03 14.35
N ASP A 151 -0.52 -38.66 13.29
CA ASP A 151 -0.74 -37.99 12.01
C ASP A 151 -1.97 -37.07 12.01
N TRP A 152 -2.05 -36.18 11.01
CA TRP A 152 -3.16 -35.23 10.86
C TRP A 152 -4.55 -35.89 10.82
N PRO A 153 -4.77 -37.01 10.08
CA PRO A 153 -6.03 -37.73 10.13
C PRO A 153 -6.43 -38.19 11.54
N THR A 154 -5.47 -38.64 12.35
CA THR A 154 -5.75 -39.06 13.73
C THR A 154 -6.08 -37.87 14.62
N PHE A 155 -5.33 -36.77 14.50
CA PHE A 155 -5.60 -35.52 15.21
C PHE A 155 -7.02 -34.99 14.92
N SER A 156 -7.34 -34.80 13.63
CA SER A 156 -8.62 -34.23 13.20
C SER A 156 -9.85 -35.08 13.54
N ASN A 157 -9.69 -36.40 13.72
CA ASN A 157 -10.79 -37.28 14.13
C ASN A 157 -10.93 -37.45 15.65
N THR A 158 -9.90 -37.08 16.42
CA THR A 158 -9.88 -37.34 17.87
C THR A 158 -10.02 -36.06 18.69
N CYS A 159 -9.36 -34.99 18.28
CA CYS A 159 -9.43 -33.69 18.94
C CYS A 159 -10.54 -32.85 18.29
N MET A 160 -11.79 -33.12 18.69
CA MET A 160 -12.98 -32.51 18.08
C MET A 160 -13.71 -31.53 19.00
N THR A 161 -13.32 -31.41 20.27
CA THR A 161 -13.97 -30.50 21.22
C THR A 161 -13.44 -29.09 20.99
N PRO A 162 -14.24 -28.14 20.45
CA PRO A 162 -13.78 -26.78 20.24
C PRO A 162 -13.46 -26.09 21.58
N MET A 163 -12.42 -25.27 21.61
CA MET A 163 -12.09 -24.44 22.77
C MET A 163 -12.39 -22.97 22.50
N ASP A 164 -13.19 -22.38 23.37
CA ASP A 164 -13.55 -20.95 23.32
C ASP A 164 -12.67 -20.16 24.28
N ASP A 165 -12.65 -18.84 24.08
CA ASP A 165 -11.95 -17.88 24.94
C ASP A 165 -10.42 -18.11 25.01
N VAL A 166 -9.84 -18.72 23.97
CA VAL A 166 -8.38 -18.86 23.83
C VAL A 166 -7.86 -17.72 22.97
N GLY A 167 -7.00 -16.88 23.54
CA GLY A 167 -6.43 -15.73 22.86
C GLY A 167 -5.25 -16.08 21.96
N PHE A 168 -5.21 -15.50 20.76
CA PHE A 168 -4.12 -15.62 19.80
C PHE A 168 -3.69 -14.24 19.30
N ASN A 169 -2.39 -14.04 19.16
CA ASN A 169 -1.84 -12.91 18.42
C ASN A 169 -1.28 -13.43 17.10
N VAL A 170 -1.73 -12.82 15.99
CA VAL A 170 -1.11 -12.95 14.68
C VAL A 170 -0.31 -11.69 14.43
N THR A 171 0.99 -11.81 14.16
CA THR A 171 1.86 -10.66 13.93
C THR A 171 2.27 -10.61 12.47
N ASP A 172 1.92 -9.50 11.82
CA ASP A 172 2.38 -9.10 10.49
C ASP A 172 3.36 -7.92 10.60
N ASP A 173 3.64 -7.25 9.48
CA ASP A 173 4.49 -6.06 9.40
C ASP A 173 3.89 -4.82 10.09
N GLN A 174 2.57 -4.81 10.31
CA GLN A 174 1.85 -3.76 11.04
C GLN A 174 1.78 -4.04 12.55
N GLY A 175 2.05 -5.27 12.97
CA GLY A 175 2.21 -5.68 14.35
C GLY A 175 1.21 -6.76 14.80
N PRO A 176 1.09 -7.02 16.12
CA PRO A 176 0.25 -8.08 16.61
C PRO A 176 -1.24 -7.71 16.60
N ILE A 177 -2.05 -8.57 15.98
CA ILE A 177 -3.51 -8.51 15.95
C ILE A 177 -4.06 -9.65 16.82
N PHE A 178 -4.73 -9.27 17.90
CA PHE A 178 -5.31 -10.20 18.87
C PHE A 178 -6.73 -10.63 18.48
N GLN A 179 -7.03 -11.92 18.59
CA GLN A 179 -8.38 -12.48 18.56
C GLN A 179 -8.54 -13.59 19.58
N GLU A 180 -9.77 -13.83 20.03
CA GLU A 180 -10.15 -14.98 20.86
C GLU A 180 -10.97 -15.96 20.05
N THR A 181 -10.82 -17.26 20.36
CA THR A 181 -11.63 -18.29 19.70
C THR A 181 -13.09 -18.24 20.15
N VAL A 182 -14.01 -18.31 19.18
CA VAL A 182 -15.45 -18.43 19.39
C VAL A 182 -15.94 -19.65 18.62
N ALA A 183 -16.63 -20.57 19.31
CA ALA A 183 -16.95 -21.91 18.81
C ALA A 183 -15.71 -22.67 18.29
N GLY A 184 -14.55 -22.48 18.92
CA GLY A 184 -13.29 -23.12 18.55
C GLY A 184 -12.55 -22.47 17.38
N SER A 185 -12.98 -21.31 16.88
CA SER A 185 -12.35 -20.66 15.72
C SER A 185 -12.06 -19.19 15.95
N ALA A 186 -10.95 -18.70 15.39
CA ALA A 186 -10.60 -17.29 15.32
C ALA A 186 -10.26 -16.92 13.87
N GLU A 187 -10.67 -15.73 13.46
CA GLU A 187 -10.58 -15.27 12.07
C GLU A 187 -9.89 -13.90 12.01
N TRP A 188 -8.96 -13.78 11.07
CA TRP A 188 -8.29 -12.53 10.74
C TRP A 188 -8.49 -12.29 9.24
N PRO A 189 -9.51 -11.51 8.86
CA PRO A 189 -9.74 -11.17 7.47
C PRO A 189 -8.72 -10.12 7.01
N GLY A 190 -8.35 -10.20 5.75
CA GLY A 190 -7.57 -9.13 5.12
C GLY A 190 -6.13 -8.98 5.64
N LEU A 191 -5.52 -10.06 6.13
CA LEU A 191 -4.11 -10.01 6.53
C LEU A 191 -3.22 -9.79 5.31
N ASP A 192 -2.28 -8.85 5.42
CA ASP A 192 -1.19 -8.75 4.47
C ASP A 192 -0.09 -9.73 4.87
N PHE A 193 0.22 -10.66 3.99
CA PHE A 193 1.33 -11.59 4.20
C PHE A 193 2.63 -11.10 3.55
N GLY A 194 2.59 -9.92 2.92
CA GLY A 194 3.71 -9.32 2.20
C GLY A 194 4.30 -10.24 1.13
N ASP A 195 5.54 -9.94 0.73
CA ASP A 195 6.29 -10.70 -0.28
C ASP A 195 6.93 -12.01 0.26
N GLY A 196 6.54 -12.46 1.46
CA GLY A 196 6.95 -13.75 2.03
C GLY A 196 7.66 -13.70 3.38
N ASP A 197 7.31 -12.75 4.26
CA ASP A 197 7.77 -12.80 5.66
C ASP A 197 7.02 -13.88 6.47
N ASP A 198 7.68 -14.38 7.52
CA ASP A 198 7.12 -15.43 8.38
C ASP A 198 5.98 -14.86 9.24
N LEU A 199 4.77 -15.40 9.10
CA LEU A 199 3.65 -15.13 10.00
C LEU A 199 3.95 -15.70 11.40
N VAL A 200 3.98 -14.85 12.43
CA VAL A 200 4.18 -15.31 13.82
C VAL A 200 2.81 -15.42 14.51
N ILE A 201 2.43 -16.65 14.83
CA ILE A 201 1.22 -16.95 15.60
C ILE A 201 1.63 -17.31 17.04
N THR A 202 1.13 -16.57 18.02
CA THR A 202 1.36 -16.86 19.45
C THR A 202 0.04 -17.09 20.17
N GLU A 203 -0.12 -18.28 20.74
CA GLU A 203 -1.20 -18.57 21.69
C GLU A 203 -0.91 -17.88 23.03
N THR A 204 -1.87 -17.12 23.52
CA THR A 204 -1.83 -16.54 24.86
C THR A 204 -2.41 -17.55 25.82
N ILE A 205 -1.55 -18.19 26.60
CA ILE A 205 -1.98 -19.12 27.65
C ILE A 205 -2.47 -18.26 28.84
N PRO A 206 -3.74 -18.37 29.28
CA PRO A 206 -4.19 -17.70 30.49
C PRO A 206 -3.38 -18.19 31.69
N ASP A 207 -2.98 -17.26 32.57
CA ASP A 207 -2.32 -17.55 33.86
C ASP A 207 -3.17 -18.44 34.80
#